data_AF-A0A368NC52-F1
#
_entry.id   AF-A0A368NC52-F1
#
_cell.length_a   1.000
_cell.length_b   1.000
_cell.length_c   1.000
_cell.angle_alpha   90.00
_cell.angle_beta   90.00
_cell.angle_gamma   90.00
#
_symmetry.space_group_name_H-M   'P 1'
#
loop_
_entity.id
_entity.type
_entity.pdbx_description
1 polymer ?
#
loop_
_entity_poly.entity_id
_entity_poly.type
_entity_poly.pdbx_seq_one_letter_code
_entity_poly.pdbx_strand_id
1 'polypeptide(L)'
;MSLIGRSINLALALLVCVSVAGTAGATLFYQESVDELDTENSQLRERNERLRQDLQSTRTDLQETRQRLRELNESLSTTRSDVNQVSENLEETEGQLESTEEELASTRQNLRAAQQRAEELQGEVRTLESRTDRLRSEVNSLESTNRDLREERDQLQADVDDLNDEVSELETQLESRNDRIQQLQRENDRLRSDLDAVCAEFDDPPPECS
;
A
#
# COMPACT_ATOMS: atom_id res chain seq x y z
N MET A 1 16.36 51.98 147.91
CA MET A 1 17.02 51.74 146.61
C MET A 1 16.66 50.33 146.12
N SER A 2 15.59 50.13 145.32
CA SER A 2 15.35 48.86 144.57
C SER A 2 14.06 48.91 143.71
N LEU A 3 13.86 49.93 142.86
CA LEU A 3 12.68 49.95 141.96
C LEU A 3 12.96 50.41 140.52
N ILE A 4 14.15 50.99 140.24
CA ILE A 4 14.52 51.45 138.89
C ILE A 4 15.19 50.34 138.06
N GLY A 5 15.75 49.29 138.71
CA GLY A 5 16.34 48.14 138.02
C GLY A 5 15.34 47.13 137.45
N ARG A 6 14.06 47.18 137.85
CA ARG A 6 13.04 46.20 137.44
C ARG A 6 12.28 46.62 136.17
N SER A 7 12.06 47.93 135.94
CA SER A 7 11.45 48.44 134.70
C SER A 7 12.43 48.47 133.52
N ILE A 8 13.71 48.74 133.78
CA ILE A 8 14.78 48.68 132.77
C ILE A 8 15.01 47.24 132.31
N ASN A 9 15.04 46.26 133.22
CA ASN A 9 15.12 44.84 132.86
C ASN A 9 13.89 44.34 132.10
N LEU A 10 12.69 44.87 132.39
CA LEU A 10 11.45 44.49 131.70
C LEU A 10 11.38 45.11 130.29
N ALA A 11 11.85 46.34 130.13
CA ALA A 11 12.01 47.00 128.84
C ALA A 11 13.09 46.33 127.97
N LEU A 12 14.25 45.97 128.55
CA LEU A 12 15.29 45.18 127.88
C LEU A 12 14.79 43.79 127.50
N ALA A 13 14.06 43.10 128.39
CA ALA A 13 13.45 41.81 128.09
C ALA A 13 12.41 41.90 126.97
N LEU A 14 11.57 42.95 126.95
CA LEU A 14 10.63 43.21 125.85
C LEU A 14 11.35 43.48 124.54
N LEU A 15 12.44 44.26 124.56
CA LEU A 15 13.23 44.58 123.37
C LEU A 15 13.93 43.33 122.82
N VAL A 16 14.44 42.45 123.69
CA VAL A 16 14.98 41.14 123.31
C VAL A 16 13.89 40.22 122.78
N CYS A 17 12.69 40.18 123.37
CA CYS A 17 11.59 39.39 122.83
C CYS A 17 11.10 39.91 121.46
N VAL A 18 11.06 41.23 121.26
CA VAL A 18 10.69 41.84 119.97
C VAL A 18 11.78 41.63 118.92
N SER A 19 13.06 41.67 119.31
CA SER A 19 14.17 41.37 118.39
C SER A 19 14.23 39.89 118.04
N VAL A 20 13.98 38.99 118.99
CA VAL A 20 13.89 37.54 118.75
C VAL A 20 12.64 37.21 117.91
N ALA A 21 11.49 37.82 118.19
CA ALA A 21 10.28 37.64 117.39
C ALA A 21 10.41 38.25 115.99
N GLY A 22 11.07 39.40 115.85
CA GLY A 22 11.35 40.04 114.56
C GLY A 22 12.36 39.27 113.72
N THR A 23 13.42 38.72 114.34
CA THR A 23 14.41 37.88 113.67
C THR A 23 13.83 36.51 113.30
N ALA A 24 13.01 35.90 114.15
CA ALA A 24 12.29 34.67 113.86
C ALA A 24 11.22 34.86 112.76
N GLY A 25 10.46 35.96 112.82
CA GLY A 25 9.46 36.29 111.79
C GLY A 25 10.12 36.58 110.43
N ALA A 26 11.23 37.31 110.41
CA ALA A 26 11.99 37.54 109.19
C ALA A 26 12.59 36.25 108.63
N THR A 27 13.14 35.37 109.47
CA THR A 27 13.70 34.08 109.00
C THR A 27 12.64 33.14 108.44
N LEU A 28 11.45 33.09 109.03
CA LEU A 28 10.33 32.31 108.48
C LEU A 28 9.84 32.88 107.14
N PHE A 29 9.71 34.20 107.03
CA PHE A 29 9.35 34.88 105.78
C PHE A 29 10.41 34.70 104.68
N TYR A 30 11.70 34.76 105.06
CA TYR A 30 12.80 34.47 104.14
C TYR A 30 12.86 32.99 103.76
N GLN A 31 12.54 32.05 104.66
CA GLN A 31 12.42 30.63 104.32
C GLN A 31 11.31 30.40 103.31
N GLU A 32 10.12 30.95 103.53
CA GLU A 32 9.00 30.82 102.60
C GLU A 32 9.31 31.45 101.23
N SER A 33 9.94 32.63 101.24
CA SER A 33 10.40 33.28 100.00
C SER A 33 11.48 32.47 99.27
N VAL A 34 12.39 31.82 100.01
CA VAL A 34 13.44 30.95 99.44
C VAL A 34 12.83 29.66 98.88
N ASP A 35 11.86 29.05 99.57
CA ASP A 35 11.15 27.86 99.11
C ASP A 35 10.31 28.15 97.85
N GLU A 36 9.66 29.31 97.78
CA GLU A 36 8.93 29.76 96.59
C GLU A 36 9.89 30.02 95.42
N LEU A 37 11.02 30.70 95.66
CA LEU A 37 12.07 30.90 94.66
C LEU A 37 12.69 29.59 94.17
N ASP A 38 12.89 28.61 95.05
CA ASP A 38 13.42 27.29 94.69
C ASP A 38 12.41 26.49 93.87
N THR A 39 11.11 26.60 94.21
CA THR A 39 10.01 26.01 93.45
C THR A 39 9.93 26.63 92.05
N GLU A 40 9.98 27.96 91.94
CA GLU A 40 9.98 28.67 90.67
C GLU A 40 11.22 28.34 89.83
N ASN A 41 12.42 28.30 90.44
CA ASN A 41 13.64 27.87 89.76
C ASN A 41 13.51 26.45 89.21
N SER A 42 12.93 25.54 90.00
CA SER A 42 12.73 24.15 89.59
C SER A 42 11.77 24.05 88.40
N GLN A 43 10.66 24.79 88.43
CA GLN A 43 9.73 24.87 87.30
C GLN A 43 10.35 25.52 86.06
N LEU A 44 11.14 26.58 86.22
CA LEU A 44 11.85 27.23 85.12
C LEU A 44 12.89 26.30 84.50
N ARG A 45 13.60 25.49 85.29
CA ARG A 45 14.52 24.46 84.80
C ARG A 45 13.78 23.39 84.00
N GLU A 46 12.68 22.88 84.52
CA GLU A 46 11.86 21.87 83.85
C GLU A 46 11.26 22.40 82.53
N ARG A 47 10.75 23.64 82.52
CA ARG A 47 10.29 24.31 81.29
C ARG A 47 11.43 24.52 80.29
N ASN A 48 12.62 24.90 80.75
CA ASN A 48 13.79 25.02 79.89
C ASN A 48 14.19 23.67 79.27
N GLU A 49 14.12 22.57 80.03
CA GLU A 49 14.38 21.23 79.51
C GLU A 49 13.34 20.82 78.46
N ARG A 50 12.05 21.02 78.72
CA ARG A 50 10.97 20.78 77.74
C ARG A 50 11.16 21.60 76.47
N LEU A 51 11.39 22.91 76.61
CA LEU A 51 11.64 23.78 75.46
C LEU A 51 12.86 23.33 74.65
N ARG A 52 13.93 22.86 75.31
CA ARG A 52 15.11 22.31 74.62
C ARG A 52 14.77 21.03 73.85
N GLN A 53 13.98 20.12 74.44
CA GLN A 53 13.49 18.92 73.77
C GLN A 53 12.61 19.27 72.57
N ASP A 54 11.65 20.18 72.73
CA ASP A 54 10.77 20.62 71.63
C ASP A 54 11.56 21.25 70.50
N LEU A 55 12.56 22.10 70.82
CA LEU A 55 13.46 22.69 69.83
C LEU A 55 14.28 21.63 69.09
N GLN A 56 14.73 20.59 69.80
CA GLN A 56 15.46 19.49 69.20
C GLN A 56 14.57 18.62 68.31
N SER A 57 13.33 18.33 68.73
CA SER A 57 12.33 17.63 67.93
C SER A 57 12.01 18.42 66.66
N THR A 58 11.64 19.70 66.82
CA THR A 58 11.30 20.59 65.71
C THR A 58 12.45 20.72 64.71
N ARG A 59 13.71 20.77 65.19
CA ARG A 59 14.89 20.77 64.30
C ARG A 59 15.02 19.48 63.50
N THR A 60 14.73 18.33 64.13
CA THR A 60 14.76 17.02 63.48
C THR A 60 13.67 16.93 62.41
N ASP A 61 12.43 17.31 62.75
CA ASP A 61 11.29 17.32 61.83
C ASP A 61 11.52 18.24 60.63
N LEU A 62 12.12 19.42 60.87
CA LEU A 62 12.51 20.35 59.81
C LEU A 62 13.56 19.74 58.88
N GLN A 63 14.52 18.99 59.43
CA GLN A 63 15.55 18.30 58.65
C GLN A 63 14.95 17.20 57.77
N GLU A 64 14.07 16.38 58.34
CA GLU A 64 13.36 15.32 57.62
C GLU A 64 12.46 15.89 56.51
N THR A 65 11.70 16.93 56.83
CA THR A 65 10.82 17.60 55.85
C THR A 65 11.64 18.19 54.70
N ARG A 66 12.80 18.80 55.00
CA ARG A 66 13.72 19.32 53.96
C ARG A 66 14.28 18.20 53.09
N GLN A 67 14.57 17.04 53.66
CA GLN A 67 15.04 15.89 52.90
C GLN A 67 13.94 15.37 51.97
N ARG A 68 12.72 15.17 52.48
CA ARG A 68 11.56 14.79 51.67
C ARG A 68 11.30 15.77 50.53
N LEU A 69 11.43 17.07 50.79
CA LEU A 69 11.26 18.13 49.76
C LEU A 69 12.30 18.02 48.65
N ARG A 70 13.55 17.65 48.96
CA ARG A 70 14.59 17.42 47.96
C ARG A 70 14.27 16.19 47.10
N GLU A 71 13.95 15.08 47.75
CA GLU A 71 13.59 13.82 47.07
C GLU A 71 12.36 13.99 46.17
N LEU A 72 11.35 14.75 46.62
CA LEU A 72 10.16 15.06 45.83
C LEU A 72 10.50 15.94 44.62
N ASN A 73 11.37 16.93 44.78
CA ASN A 73 11.83 17.78 43.68
C ASN A 73 12.63 17.00 42.64
N GLU A 74 13.51 16.10 43.08
CA GLU A 74 14.25 15.20 42.17
C GLU A 74 13.27 14.30 41.40
N SER A 75 12.33 13.67 42.10
CA SER A 75 11.31 12.81 41.48
C SER A 75 10.43 13.59 40.48
N LEU A 76 10.04 14.82 40.83
CA LEU A 76 9.27 15.70 39.94
C LEU A 76 10.07 16.09 38.69
N SER A 77 11.37 16.37 38.85
CA SER A 77 12.27 16.67 37.74
C SER A 77 12.40 15.46 36.79
N THR A 78 12.59 14.26 37.33
CA THR A 78 12.65 13.03 36.53
C THR A 78 11.33 12.78 35.81
N THR A 79 10.21 12.83 36.52
CA THR A 79 8.88 12.63 35.92
C THR A 79 8.61 13.63 34.78
N ARG A 80 9.04 14.88 34.94
CA ARG A 80 8.90 15.89 33.88
C ARG A 80 9.76 15.58 32.67
N SER A 81 10.98 15.06 32.88
CA SER A 81 11.85 14.59 31.80
C SER A 81 11.22 13.41 31.05
N ASP A 82 10.69 12.44 31.80
CA ASP A 82 10.05 11.25 31.22
C ASP A 82 8.81 11.64 30.39
N VAL A 83 7.99 12.57 30.90
CA VAL A 83 6.82 13.10 30.16
C VAL A 83 7.26 13.74 28.84
N ASN A 84 8.30 14.58 28.85
CA ASN A 84 8.81 15.20 27.63
C ASN A 84 9.30 14.14 26.63
N GLN A 85 10.05 13.13 27.09
CA GLN A 85 10.54 12.06 26.22
C GLN A 85 9.39 11.24 25.61
N VAL A 86 8.35 10.93 26.41
CA VAL A 86 7.17 10.23 25.90
C VAL A 86 6.41 11.09 24.88
N SER A 87 6.31 12.40 25.09
CA SER A 87 5.71 13.31 24.12
C SER A 87 6.48 13.35 22.79
N GLU A 88 7.81 13.43 22.84
CA GLU A 88 8.66 13.41 21.63
C GLU A 88 8.51 12.08 20.86
N ASN A 89 8.52 10.95 21.57
CA ASN A 89 8.31 9.64 20.95
C ASN A 89 6.91 9.48 20.34
N LEU A 90 5.90 10.09 20.96
CA LEU A 90 4.53 10.07 20.45
C LEU A 90 4.45 10.85 19.14
N GLU A 91 5.01 12.07 19.09
CA GLU A 91 5.06 12.88 17.86
C GLU A 91 5.80 12.16 16.72
N GLU A 92 6.93 11.49 17.03
CA GLU A 92 7.64 10.68 16.03
C GLU A 92 6.78 9.52 15.51
N THR A 93 6.11 8.80 16.42
CA THR A 93 5.24 7.67 16.06
C THR A 93 4.05 8.12 15.22
N GLU A 94 3.45 9.27 15.54
CA GLU A 94 2.37 9.87 14.76
C GLU A 94 2.83 10.22 13.34
N GLY A 95 4.02 10.82 13.19
CA GLY A 95 4.59 11.12 11.87
C GLY A 95 4.89 9.85 11.05
N GLN A 96 5.42 8.80 11.69
CA GLN A 96 5.65 7.51 11.02
C GLN A 96 4.34 6.85 10.58
N LEU A 97 3.28 6.97 11.40
CA LEU A 97 1.95 6.46 11.07
C LEU A 97 1.38 7.17 9.85
N GLU A 98 1.42 8.51 9.82
CA GLU A 98 0.95 9.31 8.68
C GLU A 98 1.68 8.93 7.39
N SER A 99 3.01 8.85 7.43
CA SER A 99 3.82 8.43 6.27
C SER A 99 3.46 7.02 5.79
N THR A 100 3.23 6.09 6.72
CA THR A 100 2.83 4.71 6.38
C THR A 100 1.43 4.66 5.76
N GLU A 101 0.50 5.49 6.24
CA GLU A 101 -0.84 5.59 5.69
C GLU A 101 -0.84 6.13 4.25
N GLU A 102 0.00 7.14 3.97
CA GLU A 102 0.20 7.67 2.61
C GLU A 102 0.79 6.62 1.66
N GLU A 103 1.83 5.90 2.10
CA GLU A 103 2.44 4.82 1.31
C GLU A 103 1.43 3.70 1.02
N LEU A 104 0.61 3.34 2.01
CA LEU A 104 -0.43 2.34 1.86
C LEU A 104 -1.51 2.79 0.87
N ALA A 105 -1.92 4.07 0.91
CA ALA A 105 -2.87 4.64 -0.03
C ALA A 105 -2.34 4.61 -1.46
N SER A 106 -1.09 5.05 -1.67
CA SER A 106 -0.39 5.01 -2.95
C SER A 106 -0.27 3.58 -3.49
N THR A 107 0.15 2.64 -2.65
CA THR A 107 0.28 1.22 -3.02
C THR A 107 -1.06 0.63 -3.44
N ARG A 108 -2.15 0.95 -2.72
CA ARG A 108 -3.51 0.51 -3.09
C ARG A 108 -3.96 1.08 -4.43
N GLN A 109 -3.64 2.34 -4.73
CA GLN A 109 -3.94 2.94 -6.04
C GLN A 109 -3.18 2.25 -7.17
N ASN A 110 -1.88 2.02 -6.98
CA ASN A 110 -1.04 1.32 -7.95
C ASN A 110 -1.53 -0.11 -8.20
N LEU A 111 -1.94 -0.83 -7.15
CA LEU A 111 -2.50 -2.17 -7.28
C LEU A 111 -3.78 -2.17 -8.14
N ARG A 112 -4.70 -1.24 -7.91
CA ARG A 112 -5.93 -1.12 -8.72
C ARG A 112 -5.63 -0.81 -10.18
N ALA A 113 -4.69 0.10 -10.44
CA ALA A 113 -4.28 0.42 -11.82
C ALA A 113 -3.65 -0.79 -12.52
N ALA A 114 -2.80 -1.55 -11.82
CA ALA A 114 -2.20 -2.77 -12.34
C ALA A 114 -3.26 -3.85 -12.66
N GLN A 115 -4.26 -4.01 -11.78
CA GLN A 115 -5.38 -4.95 -12.01
C GLN A 115 -6.20 -4.58 -13.26
N GLN A 116 -6.57 -3.31 -13.42
CA GLN A 116 -7.29 -2.83 -14.61
C GLN A 116 -6.50 -3.07 -15.89
N ARG A 117 -5.19 -2.78 -15.87
CA ARG A 117 -4.32 -3.03 -17.02
C ARG A 117 -4.19 -4.52 -17.35
N ALA A 118 -4.18 -5.39 -16.35
CA ALA A 118 -4.15 -6.83 -16.56
C ALA A 118 -5.45 -7.33 -17.21
N GLU A 119 -6.61 -6.82 -16.79
CA GLU A 119 -7.91 -7.14 -17.40
C GLU A 119 -8.00 -6.67 -18.85
N GLU A 120 -7.53 -5.45 -19.14
CA GLU A 120 -7.47 -4.91 -20.50
C GLU A 120 -6.60 -5.77 -21.43
N LEU A 121 -5.37 -6.10 -20.99
CA LEU A 121 -4.46 -6.96 -21.75
C LEU A 121 -5.02 -8.37 -21.97
N GLN A 122 -5.73 -8.93 -20.99
CA GLN A 122 -6.43 -10.21 -21.18
C GLN A 122 -7.53 -10.10 -22.23
N GLY A 123 -8.26 -8.98 -22.29
CA GLY A 123 -9.24 -8.71 -23.34
C GLY A 123 -8.60 -8.60 -24.73
N GLU A 124 -7.46 -7.93 -24.82
CA GLU A 124 -6.69 -7.79 -26.07
C GLU A 124 -6.19 -9.15 -26.57
N VAL A 125 -5.64 -10.00 -25.68
CA VAL A 125 -5.20 -11.35 -26.04
C VAL A 125 -6.34 -12.17 -26.62
N ARG A 126 -7.51 -12.21 -25.99
CA ARG A 126 -8.68 -12.95 -26.51
C ARG A 126 -9.12 -12.45 -27.89
N THR A 127 -9.04 -11.14 -28.10
CA THR A 127 -9.37 -10.52 -29.39
C THR A 127 -8.38 -10.92 -30.47
N LEU A 128 -7.08 -10.90 -30.15
CA LEU A 128 -6.02 -11.31 -31.06
C LEU A 128 -6.10 -12.81 -31.39
N GLU A 129 -6.35 -13.67 -30.42
CA GLU A 129 -6.57 -15.11 -30.62
C GLU A 129 -7.72 -15.36 -31.60
N SER A 130 -8.87 -14.71 -31.37
CA SER A 130 -10.03 -14.83 -32.26
C SER A 130 -9.72 -14.36 -33.69
N ARG A 131 -8.93 -13.29 -33.83
CA ARG A 131 -8.50 -12.78 -35.13
C ARG A 131 -7.54 -13.76 -35.82
N THR A 132 -6.61 -14.36 -35.08
CA THR A 132 -5.69 -15.38 -35.60
C THR A 132 -6.45 -16.59 -36.13
N ASP A 133 -7.45 -17.09 -35.39
CA ASP A 133 -8.23 -18.25 -35.83
C ASP A 133 -9.08 -17.95 -37.07
N ARG A 134 -9.64 -16.73 -37.15
CA ARG A 134 -10.33 -16.27 -38.36
C ARG A 134 -9.40 -16.21 -39.57
N LEU A 135 -8.21 -15.61 -39.42
CA LEU A 135 -7.23 -15.51 -40.49
C LEU A 135 -6.72 -16.88 -40.95
N ARG A 136 -6.49 -17.81 -40.01
CA ARG A 136 -6.15 -19.21 -40.34
C ARG A 136 -7.23 -19.89 -41.17
N SER A 137 -8.50 -19.70 -40.78
CA SER A 137 -9.63 -20.26 -41.53
C SER A 137 -9.73 -19.66 -42.94
N GLU A 138 -9.50 -18.36 -43.09
CA GLU A 138 -9.47 -17.67 -44.37
C GLU A 138 -8.33 -18.18 -45.27
N VAL A 139 -7.13 -18.36 -44.72
CA VAL A 139 -6.00 -18.96 -45.45
C VAL A 139 -6.35 -20.35 -45.96
N ASN A 140 -6.89 -21.24 -45.12
CA ASN A 140 -7.28 -22.58 -45.53
C ASN A 140 -8.34 -22.57 -46.65
N SER A 141 -9.30 -21.65 -46.57
CA SER A 141 -10.31 -21.46 -47.62
C SER A 141 -9.68 -21.02 -48.94
N LEU A 142 -8.79 -20.03 -48.90
CA LEU A 142 -8.09 -19.54 -50.08
C LEU A 142 -7.18 -20.60 -50.71
N GLU A 143 -6.51 -21.42 -49.90
CA GLU A 143 -5.71 -22.55 -50.37
C GLU A 143 -6.57 -23.60 -51.08
N SER A 144 -7.77 -23.90 -50.55
CA SER A 144 -8.72 -24.80 -51.22
C SER A 144 -9.14 -24.22 -52.57
N THR A 145 -9.62 -22.99 -52.59
CA THR A 145 -10.04 -22.31 -53.83
C THR A 145 -8.90 -22.23 -54.85
N ASN A 146 -7.67 -22.00 -54.41
CA ASN A 146 -6.52 -21.97 -55.32
C ASN A 146 -6.21 -23.34 -55.92
N ARG A 147 -6.43 -24.43 -55.16
CA ARG A 147 -6.31 -25.79 -55.67
C ARG A 147 -7.41 -26.08 -56.71
N ASP A 148 -8.66 -25.76 -56.39
CA ASP A 148 -9.80 -25.97 -57.29
C ASP A 148 -9.60 -25.21 -58.62
N LEU A 149 -9.17 -23.93 -58.56
CA LEU A 149 -8.88 -23.14 -59.76
C LEU A 149 -7.71 -23.68 -60.59
N ARG A 150 -6.71 -24.31 -59.95
CA ARG A 150 -5.61 -24.95 -60.68
C ARG A 150 -6.07 -26.20 -61.41
N GLU A 151 -6.91 -27.01 -60.77
CA GLU A 151 -7.52 -28.19 -61.37
C GLU A 151 -8.42 -27.81 -62.55
N GLU A 152 -9.25 -26.77 -62.39
CA GLU A 152 -10.09 -26.24 -63.47
C GLU A 152 -9.23 -25.73 -64.65
N ARG A 153 -8.13 -25.01 -64.36
CA ARG A 153 -7.20 -24.56 -65.39
C ARG A 153 -6.58 -25.73 -66.14
N ASP A 154 -6.14 -26.76 -65.44
CA ASP A 154 -5.53 -27.95 -66.05
C ASP A 154 -6.53 -28.68 -66.96
N GLN A 155 -7.80 -28.79 -66.54
CA GLN A 155 -8.87 -29.37 -67.35
C GLN A 155 -9.16 -28.54 -68.61
N LEU A 156 -9.32 -27.22 -68.46
CA LEU A 156 -9.56 -26.34 -69.61
C LEU A 156 -8.38 -26.37 -70.60
N GLN A 157 -7.16 -26.55 -70.11
CA GLN A 157 -6.00 -26.67 -70.98
C GLN A 157 -6.01 -27.99 -71.76
N ALA A 158 -6.40 -29.10 -71.13
CA ALA A 158 -6.61 -30.37 -71.82
C ALA A 158 -7.73 -30.28 -72.88
N ASP A 159 -8.86 -29.66 -72.54
CA ASP A 159 -9.98 -29.45 -73.47
C ASP A 159 -9.54 -28.62 -74.70
N VAL A 160 -8.68 -27.61 -74.50
CA VAL A 160 -8.11 -26.81 -75.59
C VAL A 160 -7.19 -27.64 -76.49
N ASP A 161 -6.36 -28.50 -75.91
CA ASP A 161 -5.48 -29.39 -76.67
C ASP A 161 -6.30 -30.38 -77.51
N ASP A 162 -7.32 -31.02 -76.92
CA ASP A 162 -8.24 -31.94 -77.60
C ASP A 162 -8.99 -31.25 -78.77
N LEU A 163 -9.49 -30.02 -78.55
CA LEU A 163 -10.15 -29.24 -79.60
C LEU A 163 -9.19 -28.86 -80.74
N ASN A 164 -7.93 -28.56 -80.44
CA ASN A 164 -6.93 -28.27 -81.48
C ASN A 164 -6.62 -29.51 -82.34
N ASP A 165 -6.57 -30.69 -81.72
CA ASP A 165 -6.40 -31.96 -82.42
C ASP A 165 -7.62 -32.25 -83.31
N GLU A 166 -8.85 -32.03 -82.83
CA GLU A 166 -10.07 -32.18 -83.62
C GLU A 166 -10.11 -31.22 -84.81
N VAL A 167 -9.71 -29.96 -84.63
CA VAL A 167 -9.60 -28.99 -85.73
C VAL A 167 -8.60 -29.47 -86.78
N SER A 168 -7.43 -29.96 -86.38
CA SER A 168 -6.39 -30.44 -87.30
C SER A 168 -6.85 -31.65 -88.13
N GLU A 169 -7.60 -32.57 -87.49
CA GLU A 169 -8.20 -33.72 -88.16
C GLU A 169 -9.29 -33.28 -89.16
N LEU A 170 -10.17 -32.36 -88.77
CA LEU A 170 -11.20 -31.80 -89.66
C LEU A 170 -10.59 -31.07 -90.87
N GLU A 171 -9.50 -30.32 -90.68
CA GLU A 171 -8.76 -29.67 -91.76
C GLU A 171 -8.21 -30.70 -92.76
N THR A 172 -7.61 -31.79 -92.27
CA THR A 172 -7.10 -32.90 -93.10
C THR A 172 -8.23 -33.59 -93.88
N GLN A 173 -9.37 -33.84 -93.24
CA GLN A 173 -10.54 -34.40 -93.91
C GLN A 173 -11.08 -33.46 -94.99
N LEU A 174 -11.09 -32.16 -94.74
CA LEU A 174 -11.55 -31.14 -95.68
C LEU A 174 -10.64 -31.08 -96.91
N GLU A 175 -9.31 -31.16 -96.72
CA GLU A 175 -8.34 -31.27 -97.82
C GLU A 175 -8.58 -32.53 -98.66
N SER A 176 -8.72 -33.70 -98.02
CA SER A 176 -9.02 -34.97 -98.71
C SER A 176 -10.32 -34.92 -99.52
N ARG A 177 -11.38 -34.31 -98.96
CA ARG A 177 -12.66 -34.10 -99.67
C ARG A 177 -12.49 -33.19 -100.87
N ASN A 178 -11.72 -32.11 -100.74
CA ASN A 178 -11.43 -31.19 -101.84
C ASN A 178 -10.65 -31.89 -102.97
N ASP A 179 -9.64 -32.69 -102.63
CA ASP A 179 -8.90 -33.49 -103.61
C ASP A 179 -9.81 -34.48 -104.35
N ARG A 180 -10.72 -35.13 -103.62
CA ARG A 180 -11.72 -36.03 -104.23
C ARG A 180 -12.66 -35.28 -105.16
N ILE A 181 -13.11 -34.09 -104.79
CA ILE A 181 -13.94 -33.22 -105.65
C ILE A 181 -13.17 -32.89 -106.93
N GLN A 182 -11.91 -32.46 -106.84
CA GLN A 182 -11.09 -32.17 -108.01
C GLN A 182 -10.87 -33.40 -108.91
N GLN A 183 -10.65 -34.58 -108.32
CA GLN A 183 -10.54 -35.83 -109.06
C GLN A 183 -11.83 -36.14 -109.83
N LEU A 184 -12.98 -36.07 -109.16
CA LEU A 184 -14.28 -36.32 -109.76
C LEU A 184 -14.61 -35.29 -110.85
N GLN A 185 -14.23 -34.02 -110.69
CA GLN A 185 -14.36 -33.00 -111.74
C GLN A 185 -13.55 -33.36 -112.98
N ARG A 186 -12.26 -33.73 -112.82
CA ARG A 186 -11.41 -34.16 -113.95
C ARG A 186 -11.95 -35.41 -114.64
N GLU A 187 -12.49 -36.36 -113.88
CA GLU A 187 -13.12 -37.57 -114.42
C GLU A 187 -14.40 -37.22 -115.20
N ASN A 188 -15.23 -36.33 -114.66
CA ASN A 188 -16.44 -35.85 -115.34
C ASN A 188 -16.09 -35.13 -116.66
N ASP A 189 -15.06 -34.28 -116.67
CA ASP A 189 -14.60 -33.59 -117.87
C ASP A 189 -14.06 -34.56 -118.93
N ARG A 190 -13.33 -35.61 -118.52
CA ARG A 190 -12.87 -36.68 -119.41
C ARG A 190 -14.04 -37.44 -120.02
N LEU A 191 -14.97 -37.90 -119.18
CA LEU A 191 -16.16 -38.62 -119.63
C LEU A 191 -17.02 -37.79 -120.59
N ARG A 192 -17.12 -36.47 -120.36
CA ARG A 192 -17.75 -35.53 -121.30
C ARG A 192 -17.00 -35.47 -122.63
N SER A 193 -15.68 -35.33 -122.61
CA SER A 193 -14.87 -35.31 -123.83
C SER A 193 -14.94 -36.63 -124.60
N ASP A 194 -14.95 -37.77 -123.90
CA ASP A 194 -15.10 -39.10 -124.50
C ASP A 194 -16.50 -39.25 -125.13
N LEU A 195 -17.55 -38.77 -124.44
CA LEU A 195 -18.91 -38.72 -124.97
C LEU A 195 -18.96 -37.86 -126.24
N ASP A 196 -18.43 -36.65 -126.23
CA ASP A 196 -18.38 -35.75 -127.39
C ASP A 196 -17.65 -36.39 -128.58
N ALA A 197 -16.54 -37.09 -128.33
CA ALA A 197 -15.76 -37.78 -129.36
C ALA A 197 -16.55 -38.93 -130.00
N VAL A 198 -17.23 -39.75 -129.18
CA VAL A 198 -18.10 -40.84 -129.67
C VAL A 198 -19.29 -40.27 -130.44
N CYS A 199 -19.91 -39.19 -129.95
CA CYS A 199 -21.02 -38.53 -130.61
C CYS A 199 -20.65 -37.99 -132.00
N ALA A 200 -19.42 -37.49 -132.19
CA ALA A 200 -18.93 -36.98 -133.47
C ALA A 200 -18.69 -38.08 -134.53
N GLU A 201 -18.66 -39.36 -134.14
CA GLU A 201 -18.47 -40.49 -135.06
C GLU A 201 -19.79 -40.94 -135.72
N PHE A 202 -20.95 -40.45 -135.25
CA PHE A 202 -22.28 -40.79 -135.79
C PHE A 202 -22.81 -39.71 -136.75
N ASP A 203 -23.28 -40.12 -137.95
CA ASP A 203 -23.92 -39.23 -138.94
C ASP A 203 -25.30 -38.70 -138.49
N ASP A 204 -26.00 -39.41 -137.59
CA ASP A 204 -27.26 -39.01 -136.95
C ASP A 204 -27.17 -39.35 -135.44
N PRO A 205 -26.72 -38.41 -134.59
CA PRO A 205 -26.31 -38.72 -133.23
C PRO A 205 -27.51 -39.03 -132.30
N PRO A 206 -27.34 -39.97 -131.35
CA PRO A 206 -28.39 -40.35 -130.41
C PRO A 206 -28.72 -39.22 -129.40
N PRO A 207 -29.89 -39.24 -128.73
CA PRO A 207 -30.38 -38.13 -127.91
C PRO A 207 -29.51 -37.81 -126.68
N GLU A 208 -28.64 -38.72 -126.24
CA GLU A 208 -27.64 -38.45 -125.22
C GLU A 208 -26.52 -37.51 -125.69
N CYS A 209 -26.44 -37.23 -127.01
CA CYS A 209 -25.50 -36.31 -127.67
C CYS A 209 -26.13 -34.94 -128.00
N SER A 210 -27.40 -34.71 -127.64
CA SER A 210 -28.16 -33.48 -127.94
C SER A 210 -28.46 -32.62 -126.73
#